data_AF-A0A1R4G1T6-F1
#
_entry.id   AF-A0A1R4G1T6-F1
#
_cell.length_a   1.000
_cell.length_b   1.000
_cell.length_c   1.000
_cell.angle_alpha   90.00
_cell.angle_beta   90.00
_cell.angle_gamma   90.00
#
_symmetry.space_group_name_H-M   'P 1'
#
loop_
_entity.id
_entity.type
_entity.pdbx_description
1 polymer ?
#
loop_
_entity_poly.entity_id
_entity_poly.type
_entity_poly.pdbx_seq_one_letter_code
_entity_poly.pdbx_strand_id
1 'polypeptide(L)' 'MKAGQCRWPYGCSGEAGFGLCGRTVARGAFCAAHAEVGYQKRICTTESLLRLVGAD' A
#
# COMPACT_ATOMS: atom_id res chain seq x y z
N MET A 1 11.27 9.87 9.26
CA MET A 1 11.68 8.55 8.75
C MET A 1 13.02 8.65 8.08
N LYS A 2 13.83 7.58 8.12
CA LYS A 2 15.11 7.53 7.41
C LYS A 2 14.95 6.86 6.03
N ALA A 3 15.84 7.19 5.10
CA ALA A 3 15.95 6.48 3.83
C ALA A 3 16.13 4.98 4.09
N GLY A 4 15.45 4.12 3.32
CA GLY A 4 15.50 2.66 3.49
C GLY A 4 14.55 2.07 4.53
N GLN A 5 13.67 2.87 5.13
CA GLN A 5 12.61 2.37 6.05
C GLN A 5 11.26 2.22 5.37
N CYS A 6 10.54 1.15 5.72
CA CYS A 6 9.23 0.81 5.19
C CYS A 6 8.21 1.88 5.57
N ARG A 7 7.53 2.40 4.55
CA ARG A 7 6.56 3.51 4.66
C ARG A 7 5.10 3.05 4.72
N TRP A 8 4.86 1.81 5.11
CA TRP A 8 3.49 1.30 5.22
C TRP A 8 2.76 1.99 6.37
N PRO A 9 1.60 2.62 6.12
CA PRO A 9 0.84 3.31 7.15
C PRO A 9 0.05 2.35 8.02
N TYR A 10 0.02 2.66 9.31
CA TYR A 10 -0.93 2.12 10.26
C TYR A 10 -1.88 3.24 10.68
N GLY A 11 -3.18 2.99 10.57
CA GLY A 11 -4.22 3.98 10.84
C GLY A 11 -4.35 5.04 9.74
N CYS A 12 -5.12 6.08 10.05
CA CYS A 12 -5.38 7.21 9.16
C CYS A 12 -4.45 8.37 9.47
N SER A 13 -3.98 9.06 8.43
CA SER A 13 -3.21 10.30 8.58
C SER A 13 -4.00 11.34 9.39
N GLY A 14 -3.43 11.84 10.47
CA GLY A 14 -4.06 12.85 11.34
C GLY A 14 -4.60 12.30 12.66
N GLU A 15 -4.77 10.98 12.79
CA GLU A 15 -5.19 10.35 14.05
C GLU A 15 -4.00 10.14 14.99
N ALA A 16 -4.24 10.16 16.31
CA ALA A 16 -3.20 9.95 17.33
C ALA A 16 -2.50 8.57 17.22
N GLY A 17 -3.14 7.59 16.58
CA GLY A 17 -2.59 6.27 16.28
C GLY A 17 -1.84 6.16 14.96
N PHE A 18 -1.64 7.26 14.23
CA PHE A 18 -0.92 7.21 12.95
C PHE A 18 0.54 6.82 13.16
N GLY A 19 0.93 5.73 12.53
CA GLY A 19 2.30 5.22 12.59
C GLY A 19 2.73 4.66 11.25
N LEU A 20 4.03 4.47 11.10
CA LEU A 20 4.59 3.86 9.90
C LEU A 20 5.46 2.67 10.31
N CYS A 21 5.45 1.62 9.50
CA CYS A 21 6.06 0.34 9.87
C CYS A 21 7.55 0.43 10.24
N GLY A 22 8.37 1.22 9.54
CA GLY A 22 9.76 1.50 9.91
C GLY A 22 10.78 0.38 9.69
N ARG A 23 10.35 -0.88 9.46
CA ARG A 23 11.23 -2.02 9.10
C ARG A 23 12.06 -1.75 7.84
N THR A 24 13.17 -2.46 7.65
CA THR A 24 14.02 -2.30 6.45
C THR A 24 13.24 -2.57 5.16
N VAL A 25 13.40 -1.68 4.17
CA VAL A 25 12.83 -1.82 2.84
C VAL A 25 13.47 -3.02 2.14
N ALA A 26 12.62 -3.86 1.54
CA ALA A 26 13.05 -4.96 0.67
C ALA A 26 12.73 -4.65 -0.81
N ARG A 27 11.62 -3.95 -1.07
CA ARG A 27 11.18 -3.61 -2.43
C ARG A 27 10.43 -2.28 -2.46
N GLY A 28 10.86 -1.37 -3.33
CA GLY A 28 10.23 -0.07 -3.51
C GLY A 28 10.17 0.73 -2.21
N ALA A 29 8.97 0.95 -1.68
CA ALA A 29 8.74 1.70 -0.44
C ALA A 29 8.57 0.83 0.81
N PHE A 30 8.56 -0.50 0.68
CA PHE A 30 8.04 -1.41 1.70
C PHE A 30 9.01 -2.54 2.08
N CYS A 31 8.88 -3.04 3.31
CA CYS A 31 9.51 -4.29 3.74
C CYS A 31 8.85 -5.50 3.04
N ALA A 32 9.45 -6.68 3.09
CA ALA A 32 8.98 -7.87 2.38
C ALA A 32 7.46 -8.13 2.52
N ALA A 33 6.96 -8.26 3.76
CA ALA A 33 5.54 -8.52 4.02
C ALA A 33 4.60 -7.44 3.45
N HIS A 34 4.95 -6.17 3.61
CA HIS A 34 4.12 -5.06 3.12
C HIS A 34 4.25 -4.85 1.61
N ALA A 35 5.38 -5.24 1.02
CA ALA A 35 5.54 -5.24 -0.43
C ALA A 35 4.66 -6.30 -1.10
N GLU A 36 4.47 -7.47 -0.47
CA GLU A 36 3.57 -8.52 -0.97
C GLU A 36 2.12 -8.03 -1.05
N VAL A 37 1.65 -7.30 -0.04
CA VAL A 37 0.30 -6.74 -0.03
C VAL A 37 0.20 -5.53 -0.97
N GLY A 38 1.09 -4.54 -0.83
CA GLY A 38 1.00 -3.27 -1.55
C GLY A 38 1.23 -3.37 -3.05
N TYR A 39 1.98 -4.38 -3.49
CA TYR A 39 2.24 -4.61 -4.90
C TYR A 39 1.61 -5.90 -5.40
N GLN A 40 0.65 -6.47 -4.67
CA GLN A 40 -0.13 -7.59 -5.16
C GLN A 40 -0.79 -7.18 -6.48
N LYS A 41 -0.44 -7.88 -7.56
CA LYS A 41 -1.10 -7.65 -8.86
C LYS A 41 -2.53 -8.17 -8.74
N ARG A 42 -3.49 -7.27 -8.49
CA ARG A 42 -4.88 -7.58 -8.79
C ARG A 42 -5.03 -7.58 -10.31
N ILE A 43 -5.56 -8.67 -10.85
CA ILE A 43 -5.99 -8.70 -12.25
C ILE A 43 -7.17 -7.74 -12.34
N CYS A 44 -6.92 -6.54 -12.83
CA CYS A 44 -7.95 -5.56 -13.08
C CYS A 44 -8.37 -5.73 -14.55
N THR A 45 -9.47 -6.44 -14.76
CA THR A 45 -10.08 -6.55 -16.09
C THR A 45 -10.75 -5.24 -16.44
N THR A 46 -10.91 -4.96 -17.74
CA THR A 46 -11.66 -3.78 -18.23
C THR A 46 -13.06 -3.75 -17.62
N GLU A 47 -13.75 -4.89 -17.53
CA GLU A 47 -15.05 -5.00 -16.84
C GLU A 47 -14.99 -4.61 -15.36
N SER A 48 -13.94 -5.02 -14.64
CA SER A 48 -13.76 -4.64 -13.22
C SER A 48 -13.53 -3.14 -13.05
N LEU A 49 -12.87 -2.51 -14.02
CA LEU A 49 -12.68 -1.06 -14.04
C LEU A 49 -13.98 -0.32 -14.37
N LEU A 50 -14.75 -0.81 -15.35
CA LEU A 50 -16.06 -0.25 -15.73
C LEU A 50 -17.06 -0.26 -14.56
N ARG A 51 -17.08 -1.35 -13.78
CA ARG A 51 -17.91 -1.45 -12.56
C ARG A 51 -17.56 -0.42 -11.48
N LEU A 52 -16.30 0.02 -11.39
CA LEU A 52 -15.88 1.01 -10.40
C LEU A 52 -16.30 2.44 -10.77
N VAL A 53 -16.42 2.74 -12.07
CA VAL A 53 -16.88 4.05 -12.56
C VAL A 53 -18.40 4.11 -12.72
N GLY A 54 -19.11 3.00 -12.51
CA GLY A 54 -20.57 2.94 -12.63
C GLY A 54 -21.05 3.12 -14.08
N ALA A 55 -20.20 2.80 -15.06
CA ALA A 55 -20.58 2.77 -16.46
C ALA A 55 -21.04 1.34 -16.80
N ASP A 56 -22.34 1.17 -16.98
CA ASP A 56 -22.98 0.02 -17.64
C ASP A 56 -23.20 0.35 -19.12
#